data_AF-F4C3N2-F1
#
_entry.id   AF-F4C3N2-F1
#
_cell.length_a   1.000
_cell.length_b   1.000
_cell.length_c   1.000
_cell.angle_alpha   90.00
_cell.angle_beta   90.00
_cell.angle_gamma   90.00
#
_symmetry.space_group_name_H-M   'P 1'
#
loop_
_entity.id
_entity.type
_entity.pdbx_description
1 polymer ?
#
loop_
_entity_poly.entity_id
_entity_poly.type
_entity_poly.pdbx_seq_one_letter_code
_entity_poly.pdbx_strand_id
1 'polypeptide(L)'
;MADTADISFNIKAHIQGTEKTLRVDQLETSDGAPYYSCFDKDQQLAEIRKEESNEWVQLWGELDQASLTSIGKAIEQKELAGN
;
A
#
# COMPACT_ATOMS: atom_id res chain seq x y z
N MET A 1 4.27 18.28 13.91
CA MET A 1 5.56 17.94 13.27
C MET A 1 5.23 17.10 12.05
N ALA A 2 5.88 17.38 10.91
CA ALA A 2 5.45 16.87 9.61
C ALA A 2 5.47 15.34 9.54
N ASP A 3 4.34 14.80 9.10
CA ASP A 3 4.11 13.41 8.73
C ASP A 3 5.15 12.96 7.69
N THR A 4 6.19 12.25 8.14
CA THR A 4 7.23 11.74 7.24
C THR A 4 6.73 10.45 6.59
N ALA A 5 5.87 10.57 5.57
CA ALA A 5 5.81 9.54 4.54
C ALA A 5 7.18 9.54 3.84
N ASP A 6 7.92 8.45 3.94
CA ASP A 6 9.28 8.36 3.41
C ASP A 6 9.25 8.26 1.88
N ILE A 7 8.23 7.56 1.33
CA ILE A 7 8.06 7.38 -0.11
C ILE A 7 6.56 7.40 -0.47
N SER A 8 6.18 8.28 -1.40
CA SER A 8 4.81 8.37 -1.94
C SER A 8 4.80 8.03 -3.43
N PHE A 9 3.98 7.09 -3.86
CA PHE A 9 3.86 6.72 -5.27
C PHE A 9 2.45 6.26 -5.65
N ASN A 10 2.13 6.35 -6.94
CA ASN A 10 0.86 5.88 -7.46
C ASN A 10 0.99 4.48 -8.06
N ILE A 11 0.12 3.58 -7.64
CA ILE A 11 -0.02 2.22 -8.19
C ILE A 11 -1.33 2.10 -8.96
N LYS A 12 -1.37 1.18 -9.92
CA LYS A 12 -2.62 0.70 -10.52
C LYS A 12 -2.95 -0.64 -9.88
N ALA A 13 -4.09 -0.72 -9.20
CA ALA A 13 -4.53 -1.94 -8.54
C ALA A 13 -6.00 -2.20 -8.87
N HIS A 14 -6.39 -3.47 -8.80
CA HIS A 14 -7.75 -3.91 -9.04
C HIS A 14 -8.49 -3.96 -7.71
N ILE A 15 -9.39 -3.00 -7.46
CA ILE A 15 -10.17 -2.91 -6.22
C ILE A 15 -11.62 -3.22 -6.54
N GLN A 16 -12.18 -4.25 -5.88
CA GLN A 16 -13.58 -4.68 -6.08
C GLN A 16 -13.95 -4.87 -7.56
N GLY A 17 -13.04 -5.42 -8.37
CA GLY A 17 -13.30 -5.65 -9.80
C GLY A 17 -13.22 -4.40 -10.69
N THR A 18 -12.76 -3.24 -10.18
CA THR A 18 -12.41 -2.07 -11.00
C THR A 18 -10.91 -1.75 -10.92
N GLU A 19 -10.24 -1.54 -12.05
CA GLU A 19 -8.88 -0.99 -12.07
C GLU A 19 -8.92 0.48 -11.62
N LYS A 20 -8.20 0.79 -10.55
CA LYS A 20 -8.10 2.14 -10.00
C LYS A 20 -6.64 2.50 -9.76
N THR A 21 -6.36 3.80 -9.87
CA THR A 21 -5.06 4.34 -9.49
C THR A 21 -5.13 4.77 -8.04
N LEU A 22 -4.37 4.10 -7.18
CA LEU A 22 -4.28 4.41 -5.76
C LEU A 22 -2.96 5.14 -5.50
N ARG A 23 -3.00 6.11 -4.60
CA ARG A 23 -1.79 6.67 -4.00
C ARG A 23 -1.40 5.79 -2.83
N VAL A 24 -0.16 5.35 -2.79
CA VAL A 24 0.41 4.60 -1.69
C VAL A 24 1.48 5.47 -1.05
N ASP A 25 1.34 5.70 0.24
CA ASP A 25 2.35 6.35 1.06
C ASP A 25 2.99 5.27 1.93
N GLN A 26 4.27 5.01 1.69
CA GLN A 26 5.11 4.15 2.52
C GLN A 26 5.60 4.97 3.71
N LEU A 27 5.28 4.47 4.89
CA LEU A 27 5.61 5.07 6.16
C LEU A 27 6.39 4.06 6.99
N GLU A 28 7.28 4.57 7.84
CA GLU A 28 8.00 3.75 8.81
C GLU A 28 7.35 3.96 10.18
N THR A 29 7.03 2.87 10.88
CA THR A 29 6.67 2.97 12.30
C THR A 29 7.90 3.38 13.11
N SER A 30 7.71 3.97 14.29
CA SER A 30 8.84 4.35 15.16
C SER A 30 9.74 3.17 15.57
N ASP A 31 9.30 1.94 15.35
CA ASP A 31 10.04 0.69 15.60
C ASP A 31 10.86 0.23 14.38
N GLY A 32 10.77 0.93 13.24
CA GLY A 32 11.46 0.60 11.99
C GLY A 32 10.70 -0.35 11.07
N ALA A 33 9.44 -0.70 11.37
CA ALA A 33 8.64 -1.55 10.49
C ALA A 33 7.89 -0.70 9.44
N PRO A 34 8.10 -0.95 8.12
CA PRO A 34 7.43 -0.21 7.07
C PRO A 34 5.97 -0.67 6.89
N TYR A 35 5.07 0.29 6.69
CA TYR A 35 3.67 0.08 6.34
C TYR A 35 3.26 1.00 5.19
N TYR A 36 2.19 0.65 4.50
CA TYR A 36 1.76 1.27 3.26
C TYR A 36 0.31 1.72 3.41
N SER A 37 0.11 3.03 3.44
CA SER A 37 -1.21 3.63 3.46
C SER A 37 -1.70 3.84 2.04
N CYS A 38 -2.82 3.20 1.70
CA CYS A 38 -3.44 3.26 0.38
C CYS A 38 -4.59 4.27 0.39
N PHE A 39 -4.51 5.25 -0.50
CA PHE A 39 -5.50 6.31 -0.69
C PHE A 39 -6.13 6.20 -2.09
N ASP A 40 -7.46 6.19 -2.15
CA ASP A 40 -8.21 6.44 -3.39
C ASP A 40 -8.46 7.94 -3.51
N LYS A 41 -7.73 8.58 -4.42
CA LYS A 41 -7.72 10.04 -4.59
C LYS A 41 -7.26 10.77 -3.32
N ASP A 42 -8.21 11.15 -2.47
CA ASP A 42 -8.01 11.91 -1.23
C ASP A 42 -8.55 11.15 0.00
N GLN A 43 -9.12 9.95 -0.21
CA GLN A 43 -9.70 9.15 0.85
C GLN A 43 -8.81 7.96 1.15
N GLN A 44 -8.41 7.81 2.42
CA GLN A 44 -7.72 6.60 2.87
C GLN A 44 -8.66 5.40 2.69
N LEU A 45 -8.26 4.45 1.85
CA LEU A 45 -8.99 3.20 1.66
C LEU A 45 -8.63 2.19 2.73
N ALA A 46 -7.33 1.99 2.92
CA ALA A 46 -6.80 0.92 3.73
C ALA A 46 -5.32 1.12 4.01
N GLU A 47 -4.85 0.49 5.06
CA GLU A 47 -3.43 0.42 5.40
C GLU A 47 -3.01 -1.03 5.37
N ILE A 48 -1.89 -1.32 4.73
CA ILE A 48 -1.38 -2.67 4.57
C ILE A 48 0.10 -2.69 4.93
N ARG A 49 0.59 -3.84 5.39
CA ARG A 49 2.02 -4.06 5.61
C ARG A 49 2.45 -5.37 4.99
N LYS A 50 3.73 -5.46 4.68
CA LYS A 50 4.36 -6.70 4.27
C LYS A 50 4.98 -7.33 5.51
N GLU A 51 4.57 -8.55 5.85
CA GLU A 51 5.19 -9.31 6.93
C GLU A 51 6.48 -9.98 6.46
N GLU A 52 7.30 -10.44 7.40
CA GLU A 52 8.56 -11.15 7.13
C GLU A 52 8.34 -12.41 6.28
N SER A 53 7.15 -13.02 6.37
CA SER A 53 6.72 -14.14 5.52
C SER A 53 6.49 -13.76 4.05
N ASN A 54 6.73 -12.51 3.68
CA ASN A 54 6.44 -11.93 2.37
C ASN A 54 4.93 -11.92 2.05
N GLU A 55 4.10 -11.97 3.09
CA GLU A 55 2.64 -11.90 3.02
C GLU A 55 2.18 -10.47 3.25
N TRP A 56 1.26 -10.01 2.40
CA TRP A 56 0.61 -8.72 2.55
C TRP A 56 -0.57 -8.88 3.50
N VAL A 57 -0.55 -8.14 4.61
CA VAL A 57 -1.63 -8.13 5.59
C VAL A 57 -2.22 -6.73 5.67
N GLN A 58 -3.54 -6.68 5.80
CA GLN A 58 -4.25 -5.43 6.00
C GLN A 58 -4.23 -5.06 7.49
N LEU A 59 -3.74 -3.86 7.79
CA LEU A 59 -3.76 -3.26 9.11
C LEU A 59 -5.08 -2.53 9.38
N TRP A 60 -5.59 -1.80 8.37
CA TRP A 60 -6.78 -0.97 8.49
C TRP A 60 -7.56 -0.92 7.17
N GLY A 61 -8.85 -0.61 7.24
CA GLY A 61 -9.75 -0.47 6.10
C GLY A 61 -10.58 -1.71 5.80
N GLU A 62 -11.14 -1.78 4.60
CA GLU A 62 -11.90 -2.93 4.10
C GLU A 62 -11.48 -3.22 2.66
N LEU A 63 -10.46 -4.06 2.50
CA LEU A 63 -10.02 -4.60 1.22
C LEU A 63 -10.29 -6.10 1.18
N ASP A 64 -10.95 -6.54 0.12
CA ASP A 64 -11.02 -7.96 -0.22
C ASP A 64 -9.61 -8.53 -0.46
N GLN A 65 -9.44 -9.83 -0.22
CA GLN A 65 -8.16 -10.53 -0.41
C GLN A 65 -7.60 -10.37 -1.84
N ALA A 66 -8.47 -10.30 -2.85
CA ALA A 66 -8.10 -10.02 -4.22
C ALA A 66 -7.51 -8.61 -4.39
N SER A 67 -8.15 -7.60 -3.78
CA SER A 67 -7.70 -6.21 -3.77
C SER A 67 -6.36 -6.08 -3.05
N LEU A 68 -6.22 -6.70 -1.87
CA LEU A 68 -4.99 -6.73 -1.07
C LEU A 68 -3.82 -7.34 -1.86
N THR A 69 -4.06 -8.49 -2.52
CA THR A 69 -3.06 -9.16 -3.36
C THR A 69 -2.67 -8.30 -4.56
N SER A 70 -3.64 -7.62 -5.18
CA SER A 70 -3.38 -6.75 -6.33
C SER A 70 -2.56 -5.52 -5.94
N ILE A 71 -2.88 -4.88 -4.81
CA ILE A 71 -2.13 -3.76 -4.26
C ILE A 71 -0.71 -4.19 -3.91
N GLY A 72 -0.55 -5.26 -3.13
CA GLY A 72 0.75 -5.76 -2.71
C GLY A 72 1.68 -6.04 -3.89
N LYS A 73 1.17 -6.75 -4.92
CA LYS A 73 1.92 -6.98 -6.16
C LYS A 73 2.29 -5.67 -6.89
N ALA A 74 1.39 -4.71 -6.94
CA ALA A 74 1.64 -3.44 -7.62
C ALA A 74 2.69 -2.59 -6.87
N ILE A 75 2.72 -2.65 -5.54
CA ILE A 75 3.78 -2.05 -4.71
C ILE A 75 5.11 -2.73 -5.00
N GLU A 76 5.18 -4.07 -4.93
CA GLU A 76 6.42 -4.82 -5.20
C GLU A 76 6.96 -4.52 -6.61
N GLN A 77 6.09 -4.44 -7.61
CA GLN A 77 6.49 -4.07 -8.97
C GLN A 77 7.04 -2.64 -9.05
N LYS A 78 6.51 -1.70 -8.28
CA LYS A 78 7.01 -0.33 -8.23
C LYS A 78 8.38 -0.24 -7.55
N GLU A 79 8.56 -0.94 -6.43
CA GLU A 79 9.86 -1.01 -5.76
C GLU A 79 10.92 -1.67 -6.66
N LEU A 80 10.56 -2.77 -7.33
CA LEU A 80 11.47 -3.48 -8.26
C LEU A 80 11.81 -2.66 -9.52
N ALA A 81 10.87 -1.87 -10.04
CA ALA A 81 11.09 -1.05 -11.24
C ALA A 81 11.87 0.24 -10.96
N GLY A 82 12.12 0.58 -9.69
CA GLY A 82 12.88 1.76 -9.27
C GLY A 82 14.40 1.58 -9.23
N ASN A 83 14.95 0.46 -9.70
CA ASN A 83 16.39 0.16 -9.65
C ASN A 83 17.09 0.20 -11.01
#